data_AF-A0AA50R730-F1
#
_entry.id   AF-A0AA50R730-F1
#
_cell.length_a   1.000
_cell.length_b   1.000
_cell.length_c   1.000
_cell.angle_alpha   90.00
_cell.angle_beta   90.00
_cell.angle_gamma   90.00
#
_symmetry.space_group_name_H-M   'P 1'
#
loop_
_entity.id
_entity.type
_entity.pdbx_description
1 polymer ?
#
loop_
_entity_poly.entity_id
_entity_poly.type
_entity_poly.pdbx_seq_one_letter_code
_entity_poly.pdbx_strand_id
1 'polypeptide(L)'
;ELVERAADFNIILDDVSLTELSFGKEYTAAVEAKQVAQQEAQRAAFVVERAKQERQQKIVQAEGEAEAAEMLGKAMGMNPGYLKLRKIRAAQSISRMIAQSQNRVFLPGNSLMINLQDPSFDDLSEKLTKK
;
A
#
# COMPACT_ATOMS: atom_id res chain seq x y z
N GLU A 1 56.02 -6.18 28.75
CA GLU A 1 56.28 -4.86 29.36
C GLU A 1 55.51 -4.62 30.67
N LEU A 2 54.15 -4.59 30.68
CA LEU A 2 53.39 -4.32 31.93
C LEU A 2 53.56 -5.40 33.01
N VAL A 3 53.54 -6.69 32.63
CA VAL A 3 53.74 -7.83 33.54
C VAL A 3 55.17 -7.82 34.13
N GLU A 4 56.15 -7.43 33.31
CA GLU A 4 57.57 -7.39 33.68
C GLU A 4 57.84 -6.28 34.71
N ARG A 5 57.25 -5.09 34.50
CA ARG A 5 57.33 -4.00 35.48
C ARG A 5 56.54 -4.27 36.76
N ALA A 6 55.45 -5.05 36.70
CA ALA A 6 54.71 -5.44 37.90
C ALA A 6 55.48 -6.48 38.74
N ALA A 7 56.24 -7.36 38.08
CA ALA A 7 57.09 -8.35 38.74
C ALA A 7 58.22 -7.72 39.58
N ASP A 8 58.81 -6.61 39.12
CA ASP A 8 59.82 -5.85 39.90
C ASP A 8 59.29 -5.32 41.24
N PHE A 9 57.96 -5.15 41.37
CA PHE A 9 57.29 -4.72 42.60
C PHE A 9 56.58 -5.87 43.35
N ASN A 10 56.84 -7.13 42.99
CA ASN A 10 56.14 -8.30 43.54
C ASN A 10 54.60 -8.26 43.35
N ILE A 11 54.10 -7.63 42.29
CA ILE A 11 52.67 -7.57 41.97
C ILE A 11 52.35 -8.61 40.89
N ILE A 12 51.41 -9.52 41.19
CA ILE A 12 50.90 -10.51 40.23
C ILE A 12 49.70 -9.89 39.49
N LEU A 13 49.85 -9.70 38.18
CA LEU A 13 48.85 -9.09 37.30
C LEU A 13 48.12 -10.21 36.53
N ASP A 14 46.83 -10.44 36.80
CA ASP A 14 46.02 -11.51 36.16
C ASP A 14 45.29 -11.03 34.91
N ASP A 15 44.61 -9.87 34.97
CA ASP A 15 43.87 -9.32 33.84
C ASP A 15 43.84 -7.78 33.86
N VAL A 16 43.88 -7.17 32.68
CA VAL A 16 43.81 -5.70 32.52
C VAL A 16 42.55 -5.35 31.76
N SER A 17 41.62 -4.67 32.43
CA SER A 17 40.41 -4.13 31.79
C SER A 17 40.63 -2.67 31.40
N LEU A 18 40.49 -2.35 30.11
CA LEU A 18 40.34 -0.96 29.69
C LEU A 18 38.91 -0.49 29.99
N THR A 19 38.77 0.41 30.95
CA THR A 19 37.48 0.95 31.38
C THR A 19 37.06 2.18 30.60
N GLU A 20 38.00 3.04 30.19
CA GLU A 20 37.69 4.29 29.53
C GLU A 20 38.80 4.67 28.53
N LEU A 21 38.42 4.83 27.26
CA LEU A 21 39.32 5.27 26.21
C LEU A 21 38.80 6.61 25.67
N SER A 22 39.46 7.71 26.04
CA SER A 22 39.06 9.05 25.61
C SER A 22 39.78 9.39 24.30
N PHE A 23 39.03 9.42 23.20
CA PHE A 23 39.50 10.00 21.95
C PHE A 23 39.38 11.52 22.00
N GLY A 24 40.29 12.24 21.32
CA GLY A 24 40.18 13.69 21.19
C GLY A 24 38.87 14.10 20.51
N LYS A 25 38.27 15.22 20.96
CA LYS A 25 36.94 15.69 20.51
C LYS A 25 36.76 15.73 18.98
N GLU A 26 37.81 16.09 18.25
CA GLU A 26 37.81 16.15 16.78
C GLU A 26 37.68 14.78 16.11
N TYR A 27 38.30 13.75 16.70
CA TYR A 27 38.21 12.38 16.20
C TYR A 27 36.82 11.80 16.46
N THR A 28 36.25 12.05 17.64
CA THR A 28 34.88 11.61 17.99
C THR A 28 33.85 12.23 17.06
N ALA A 29 33.95 13.54 16.78
CA ALA A 29 33.07 14.23 15.85
C ALA A 29 33.18 13.70 14.41
N ALA A 30 34.39 13.40 13.93
CA ALA A 30 34.59 12.84 12.60
C ALA A 30 34.02 11.41 12.46
N VAL A 31 34.15 10.60 13.51
CA VAL A 31 33.59 9.24 13.54
C VAL A 31 32.06 9.27 13.59
N GLU A 32 31.47 10.13 14.42
CA GLU A 32 30.02 10.34 14.46
C GLU A 32 29.48 10.82 13.12
N ALA A 33 30.12 11.81 12.50
CA ALA A 33 29.72 12.29 11.17
C ALA A 33 29.76 11.17 10.12
N LYS A 34 30.79 10.33 10.14
CA LYS A 34 30.90 9.18 9.24
C LYS A 34 29.79 8.15 9.49
N GLN A 35 29.44 7.90 10.75
CA GLN A 35 28.35 6.98 11.12
C GLN A 35 26.99 7.52 10.65
N VAL A 36 26.72 8.81 10.84
CA VAL A 36 25.49 9.46 10.36
C VAL A 36 25.41 9.38 8.84
N ALA A 37 26.48 9.70 8.12
CA ALA A 37 26.50 9.60 6.66
C ALA A 37 26.25 8.17 6.15
N GLN A 38 26.81 7.15 6.81
CA GLN A 38 26.55 5.75 6.47
C GLN A 38 25.09 5.36 6.72
N GLN A 39 24.51 5.79 7.84
CA GLN A 39 23.11 5.53 8.16
C GLN A 39 22.15 6.23 7.18
N GLU A 40 22.45 7.47 6.81
CA GLU A 40 21.67 8.21 5.81
C GLU A 40 21.76 7.56 4.43
N ALA A 41 22.95 7.09 4.01
CA ALA A 41 23.11 6.38 2.74
C ALA A 41 22.30 5.07 2.71
N GLN A 42 22.33 4.29 3.79
CA GLN A 42 21.52 3.08 3.92
C GLN A 42 20.01 3.40 3.86
N ARG A 43 19.58 4.46 4.55
CA ARG A 43 18.19 4.91 4.55
C ARG A 43 17.74 5.36 3.16
N ALA A 44 18.58 6.12 2.45
CA ALA A 44 18.29 6.58 1.09
C ALA A 44 18.14 5.40 0.12
N ALA A 45 19.04 4.40 0.19
CA ALA A 45 18.95 3.18 -0.60
C ALA A 45 17.63 2.43 -0.34
N PHE A 46 17.24 2.29 0.93
CA PHE A 46 15.99 1.64 1.31
C PHE A 46 14.75 2.39 0.79
N VAL A 47 14.75 3.73 0.86
CA VAL A 47 13.64 4.55 0.33
C VAL A 47 13.49 4.36 -1.18
N VAL A 48 14.59 4.33 -1.93
CA VAL A 48 14.56 4.08 -3.38
C VAL A 48 14.04 2.69 -3.70
N GLU A 49 14.49 1.67 -2.97
CA GLU A 49 14.03 0.29 -3.17
C GLU A 49 12.54 0.14 -2.85
N ARG A 50 12.08 0.71 -1.74
CA ARG A 50 10.66 0.74 -1.37
C ARG A 50 9.82 1.44 -2.44
N ALA A 51 10.28 2.57 -2.97
CA ALA A 51 9.57 3.29 -4.03
C ALA A 51 9.48 2.47 -5.34
N LYS A 52 10.51 1.68 -5.67
CA LYS A 52 10.47 0.74 -6.80
C LYS A 52 9.46 -0.38 -6.57
N GLN A 53 9.45 -0.97 -5.37
CA GLN A 53 8.50 -2.03 -5.01
C GLN A 53 7.05 -1.51 -5.03
N GLU A 54 6.77 -0.35 -4.43
CA GLU A 54 5.45 0.27 -4.45
C GLU A 54 4.97 0.56 -5.89
N ARG A 55 5.86 1.01 -6.78
CA ARG A 55 5.52 1.20 -8.20
C ARG A 55 5.17 -0.12 -8.87
N GLN A 56 5.98 -1.15 -8.68
CA GLN A 56 5.73 -2.46 -9.27
C GLN A 56 4.41 -3.05 -8.76
N GLN A 57 4.14 -2.93 -7.46
CA GLN A 57 2.88 -3.36 -6.87
C GLN A 57 1.67 -2.66 -7.52
N LYS A 58 1.74 -1.35 -7.74
CA LYS A 58 0.67 -0.60 -8.42
C LYS A 58 0.47 -1.04 -9.87
N ILE A 59 1.55 -1.32 -10.59
CA ILE A 59 1.48 -1.80 -11.99
C ILE A 59 0.81 -3.17 -12.02
N VAL A 60 1.30 -4.12 -11.23
CA VAL A 60 0.74 -5.49 -11.17
C VAL A 60 -0.73 -5.47 -10.73
N GLN A 61 -1.08 -4.62 -9.77
CA GLN A 61 -2.46 -4.46 -9.34
C GLN A 61 -3.34 -3.91 -10.47
N ALA A 62 -2.89 -2.86 -11.16
CA ALA A 62 -3.65 -2.28 -12.28
C ALA A 62 -3.80 -3.27 -13.45
N GLU A 63 -2.76 -4.03 -13.76
CA GLU A 63 -2.80 -5.09 -14.78
C GLU A 63 -3.77 -6.21 -14.38
N GLY A 64 -3.71 -6.68 -13.13
CA GLY A 64 -4.63 -7.69 -12.63
C GLY A 64 -6.08 -7.23 -12.60
N GLU A 65 -6.34 -5.97 -12.24
CA GLU A 65 -7.67 -5.36 -12.29
C GLU A 65 -8.17 -5.21 -13.74
N ALA A 66 -7.30 -4.81 -14.68
CA ALA A 66 -7.63 -4.70 -16.10
C ALA A 66 -7.98 -6.06 -16.71
N GLU A 67 -7.15 -7.08 -16.48
CA GLU A 67 -7.39 -8.43 -16.99
C GLU A 67 -8.66 -9.04 -16.38
N ALA A 68 -8.88 -8.86 -15.07
CA ALA A 68 -10.10 -9.28 -14.42
C ALA A 68 -11.34 -8.57 -14.99
N ALA A 69 -11.25 -7.26 -15.26
CA ALA A 69 -12.32 -6.49 -15.87
C ALA A 69 -12.61 -6.94 -17.31
N GLU A 70 -11.58 -7.26 -18.11
CA GLU A 70 -11.75 -7.81 -19.45
C GLU A 70 -12.41 -9.19 -19.44
N MET A 71 -11.95 -10.09 -18.57
CA MET A 71 -12.52 -11.43 -18.43
C MET A 71 -13.97 -11.35 -17.97
N LEU A 72 -14.26 -10.49 -16.99
CA LEU A 72 -15.62 -10.21 -16.55
C LEU A 72 -16.46 -9.61 -17.68
N GLY A 73 -15.92 -8.66 -18.44
CA GLY A 73 -16.59 -8.04 -19.58
C GLY A 73 -16.98 -9.05 -20.66
N LYS A 74 -16.06 -9.95 -21.02
CA LYS A 74 -16.31 -11.06 -21.95
C LYS A 74 -17.41 -11.99 -21.42
N ALA A 75 -17.34 -12.40 -20.16
CA ALA A 75 -18.37 -13.23 -19.52
C ALA A 75 -19.74 -12.53 -19.44
N MET A 76 -19.77 -11.21 -19.21
CA MET A 76 -20.99 -10.41 -19.17
C MET A 76 -21.60 -10.21 -20.56
N GLY A 77 -20.78 -10.09 -21.61
CA GLY A 77 -21.25 -10.00 -23.00
C GLY A 77 -21.92 -11.28 -23.51
N MET A 78 -21.50 -12.46 -23.03
CA MET A 78 -22.10 -13.74 -23.41
C MET A 78 -23.54 -13.93 -22.89
N ASN A 79 -23.94 -13.23 -21.82
CA ASN A 79 -25.29 -13.34 -21.27
C ASN A 79 -25.92 -11.95 -21.05
N PRO A 80 -26.69 -11.42 -22.03
CA PRO A 80 -27.36 -10.13 -21.91
C PRO A 80 -28.38 -10.07 -20.75
N GLY A 81 -28.92 -11.22 -20.33
CA GLY A 81 -29.82 -11.32 -19.17
C GLY A 81 -29.11 -11.07 -17.84
N TYR A 82 -27.81 -11.37 -17.74
CA TYR A 82 -27.03 -11.16 -16.52
C TYR A 82 -26.84 -9.67 -16.20
N LEU A 83 -26.58 -8.84 -17.22
CA LEU A 83 -26.49 -7.38 -17.08
C LEU A 83 -27.79 -6.78 -16.54
N LYS A 84 -28.94 -7.19 -17.10
CA LYS A 84 -30.26 -6.76 -16.63
C LYS A 84 -30.53 -7.19 -15.19
N LEU A 85 -30.25 -8.45 -14.84
CA LEU A 85 -30.42 -8.95 -13.47
C LEU A 85 -29.51 -8.23 -12.47
N ARG A 86 -28.26 -7.94 -12.85
CA ARG A 86 -27.32 -7.20 -12.00
C ARG A 86 -27.77 -5.75 -11.78
N LYS A 87 -28.28 -5.07 -12.81
CA LYS A 87 -28.91 -3.74 -12.69
C LYS A 87 -30.10 -3.77 -11.72
N ILE A 88 -31.00 -4.74 -11.86
CA ILE A 88 -32.17 -4.89 -10.96
C ILE A 88 -31.72 -5.12 -9.51
N ARG A 89 -30.70 -5.94 -9.26
CA ARG A 89 -30.15 -6.15 -7.91
C ARG A 89 -29.52 -4.89 -7.33
N ALA A 90 -28.81 -4.09 -8.14
CA ALA A 90 -28.25 -2.81 -7.72
C ALA A 90 -29.35 -1.80 -7.40
N ALA A 91 -30.38 -1.70 -8.24
CA ALA A 91 -31.55 -0.87 -7.97
C ALA A 91 -32.27 -1.31 -6.68
N GLN A 92 -32.38 -2.62 -6.43
CA GLN A 92 -32.98 -3.18 -5.22
C GLN A 92 -32.15 -2.87 -3.96
N SER A 93 -30.81 -2.94 -4.04
CA SER A 93 -29.95 -2.61 -2.89
C SER A 93 -29.98 -1.13 -2.55
N ILE A 94 -29.94 -0.26 -3.57
CA ILE A 94 -30.10 1.20 -3.42
C ILE A 94 -31.47 1.51 -2.80
N SER A 95 -32.55 0.90 -3.31
CA SER A 95 -33.90 1.08 -2.76
C SER A 95 -33.99 0.65 -1.29
N ARG A 96 -33.36 -0.48 -0.92
CA ARG A 96 -33.30 -0.95 0.47
C ARG A 96 -32.52 0.01 1.37
N MET A 97 -31.38 0.52 0.89
CA MET A 97 -30.55 1.46 1.63
C MET A 97 -31.29 2.79 1.87
N ILE A 98 -32.03 3.29 0.88
CA ILE A 98 -32.86 4.49 1.00
C ILE A 98 -34.03 4.26 1.96
N ALA A 99 -34.71 3.11 1.87
CA ALA A 99 -35.82 2.76 2.75
C ALA A 99 -35.41 2.63 4.22
N GLN A 100 -34.17 2.21 4.48
CA GLN A 100 -33.61 2.12 5.84
C GLN A 100 -33.00 3.44 6.33
N SER A 101 -32.72 4.39 5.43
CA SER A 101 -32.10 5.65 5.79
C SER A 101 -33.11 6.53 6.54
N GLN A 102 -32.71 7.08 7.69
CA GLN A 102 -33.55 8.00 8.47
C GLN A 102 -33.73 9.37 7.78
N ASN A 103 -32.90 9.67 6.78
CA ASN A 103 -32.89 10.96 6.11
C ASN A 103 -33.73 10.90 4.82
N ARG A 104 -34.93 11.50 4.84
CA ARG A 104 -35.81 11.55 3.67
C ARG A 104 -35.33 12.60 2.68
N VAL A 105 -34.47 12.19 1.73
CA VAL A 105 -34.03 13.01 0.60
C VAL A 105 -34.82 12.60 -0.64
N PHE A 106 -35.55 13.54 -1.24
CA PHE A 106 -36.23 13.31 -2.52
C PHE A 106 -35.20 13.31 -3.65
N LEU A 107 -34.88 12.12 -4.15
CA LEU A 107 -33.98 11.93 -5.28
C LEU A 107 -34.80 11.53 -6.51
N PRO A 108 -34.55 12.12 -7.69
CA PRO A 108 -35.23 11.72 -8.92
C PRO A 108 -34.85 10.27 -9.28
N GLY A 109 -35.85 9.44 -9.58
CA GLY A 109 -35.68 8.00 -9.84
C GLY A 109 -34.72 7.65 -10.99
N ASN A 110 -34.50 8.59 -11.93
CA ASN A 110 -33.54 8.42 -13.02
C ASN A 110 -32.08 8.49 -12.56
N SER A 111 -31.77 9.28 -11.52
CA SER A 111 -30.40 9.33 -10.95
C SER A 111 -30.03 8.04 -10.21
N LEU A 112 -31.02 7.28 -9.77
CA LEU A 112 -30.83 6.08 -8.96
C LEU A 112 -31.02 4.79 -9.76
N MET A 113 -31.33 4.90 -11.06
CA MET A 113 -31.57 3.76 -11.94
C MET A 113 -32.64 2.78 -11.37
N ILE A 114 -33.65 3.32 -10.68
CA ILE A 114 -34.72 2.52 -10.04
C ILE A 114 -35.92 2.35 -10.99
N ASN A 115 -36.07 3.25 -11.96
CA ASN A 115 -37.21 3.23 -12.87
C ASN A 115 -37.03 2.15 -13.95
N LEU A 116 -37.69 1.01 -13.76
CA LEU A 116 -37.65 -0.15 -14.67
C LEU A 116 -38.53 0.05 -15.93
N GLN A 117 -39.39 1.07 -15.95
CA GLN A 117 -40.33 1.36 -17.04
C GLN A 117 -39.80 2.37 -18.06
N ASP A 118 -38.67 3.02 -17.77
CA ASP A 118 -38.07 4.03 -18.63
C ASP A 118 -37.28 3.34 -19.77
N PRO A 119 -37.53 3.63 -21.06
CA PRO A 119 -36.81 3.02 -22.18
C PRO A 119 -35.29 3.30 -22.15
N SER A 120 -34.86 4.33 -21.41
CA SER A 120 -33.44 4.62 -21.16
C SER A 120 -32.74 3.60 -20.25
N PHE A 121 -33.48 2.77 -19.50
CA PHE A 121 -32.93 1.73 -18.62
C PHE A 121 -32.22 0.61 -19.39
N ASP A 122 -32.80 0.22 -20.52
CA ASP A 122 -32.32 -0.87 -21.37
C ASP A 122 -31.35 -0.41 -22.47
N ASP A 123 -31.41 0.86 -22.88
CA ASP A 123 -30.61 1.42 -23.98
C ASP A 123 -29.09 1.27 -23.79
N LEU A 124 -28.60 1.41 -22.55
CA LEU A 124 -27.17 1.21 -22.25
C LEU A 124 -26.73 -0.27 -22.36
N SER A 125 -27.62 -1.21 -22.02
CA SER A 125 -27.34 -2.65 -22.18
C SER A 125 -27.43 -3.08 -23.63
N GLU A 126 -28.39 -2.55 -24.40
CA GLU A 126 -28.55 -2.89 -25.81
C GLU A 126 -27.39 -2.38 -26.67
N LYS A 127 -26.85 -1.19 -26.36
CA LYS A 127 -25.66 -0.64 -27.02
C LYS A 127 -24.39 -1.47 -26.80
N LEU A 128 -24.27 -2.15 -25.67
CA LEU A 128 -23.15 -3.06 -25.37
C LEU A 128 -23.29 -4.43 -26.05
N THR A 129 -24.52 -4.87 -26.34
CA THR A 129 -24.78 -6.13 -27.06
C THR A 129 -24.73 -6.00 -28.59
N LYS A 130 -24.85 -4.78 -29.12
CA LYS A 130 -24.90 -4.48 -30.57
C LYS A 130 -23.53 -4.11 -31.17
N LYS A 131 -22.44 -4.28 -30.42
CA LYS A 131 -21.06 -4.07 -30.88
C LYS A 131 -20.32 -5.40 -30.85
#